data_AF-A0A953JMI5-F1
#
_entry.id   AF-A0A953JMI5-F1
#
_cell.length_a   1.000
_cell.length_b   1.000
_cell.length_c   1.000
_cell.angle_alpha   90.00
_cell.angle_beta   90.00
_cell.angle_gamma   90.00
#
_symmetry.space_group_name_H-M   'P 1'
#
loop_
_entity.id
_entity.type
_entity.pdbx_description
1 polymer ?
#
loop_
_entity_poly.entity_id
_entity_poly.type
_entity_poly.pdbx_seq_one_letter_code
_entity_poly.pdbx_strand_id
1 'polypeptide(L)'
;MKLKISVHFLIAACSLVVMVSAARSQVVPQPLAREPLPAKAVDKGQAIMQALGLTEEQKDRLREMNKTRKPLMQAAQKTFHDAMKALDAAIYADVFDEYTYGLRLADVQKAQAEMQRLRFENEVNIRKILTPTQLDSFRNLRKRFAAEKKLREANPDRPVARPVIQRMQRRQERQLQRPAVRPAKPQ
;
A
#
# COMPACT_ATOMS: atom_id res chain seq x y z
N MET A 1 57.13 4.24 0.87
CA MET A 1 57.72 2.91 0.57
C MET A 1 56.64 1.84 0.71
N LYS A 2 56.69 0.84 -0.15
CA LYS A 2 55.67 -0.18 -0.40
C LYS A 2 55.71 -1.33 0.64
N LEU A 3 54.65 -2.16 0.63
CA LEU A 3 54.64 -3.63 0.87
C LEU A 3 54.68 -4.10 2.35
N LYS A 4 53.98 -5.13 2.88
CA LYS A 4 53.11 -6.22 2.38
C LYS A 4 52.17 -6.70 3.51
N ILE A 5 51.01 -7.21 3.09
CA ILE A 5 50.10 -8.11 3.81
C ILE A 5 50.81 -9.44 4.11
N SER A 6 50.58 -10.06 5.26
CA SER A 6 50.76 -11.51 5.41
C SER A 6 49.60 -12.14 6.20
N VAL A 7 48.95 -13.06 5.50
CA VAL A 7 47.90 -13.99 5.94
C VAL A 7 48.57 -15.17 6.62
N HIS A 8 48.16 -15.55 7.83
CA HIS A 8 48.26 -16.93 8.28
C HIS A 8 47.01 -17.35 9.06
N PHE A 9 46.25 -18.24 8.41
CA PHE A 9 45.30 -19.16 8.97
C PHE A 9 45.97 -20.09 9.99
N LEU A 10 45.34 -20.35 11.14
CA LEU A 10 45.31 -21.70 11.71
C LEU A 10 44.16 -21.90 12.72
N ILE A 11 43.12 -22.58 12.21
CA ILE A 11 42.32 -23.67 12.80
C ILE A 11 42.49 -23.94 14.31
N ALA A 12 41.37 -23.90 15.05
CA ALA A 12 41.11 -24.81 16.17
C ALA A 12 39.58 -25.03 16.33
N ALA A 13 39.20 -26.31 16.36
CA ALA A 13 37.86 -26.85 16.44
C ALA A 13 37.29 -26.84 17.88
N CYS A 14 36.08 -27.41 18.03
CA CYS A 14 35.31 -27.74 19.25
C CYS A 14 34.16 -26.75 19.57
N SER A 15 32.91 -27.13 19.78
CA SER A 15 32.21 -28.42 19.68
C SER A 15 30.73 -28.10 19.53
N LEU A 16 30.07 -28.74 18.57
CA LEU A 16 28.63 -28.70 18.38
C LEU A 16 27.97 -29.67 19.36
N VAL A 17 27.38 -29.15 20.45
CA VAL A 17 26.52 -29.94 21.35
C VAL A 17 25.07 -29.73 20.92
N VAL A 18 24.51 -30.71 20.21
CA VAL A 18 23.07 -30.78 19.96
C VAL A 18 22.44 -31.60 21.08
N MET A 19 21.93 -30.92 22.11
CA MET A 19 21.02 -31.55 23.08
C MET A 19 19.62 -31.63 22.44
N VAL A 20 19.20 -32.84 22.05
CA VAL A 20 17.81 -33.12 21.70
C VAL A 20 17.03 -33.37 22.99
N SER A 21 16.41 -32.32 23.52
CA SER A 21 15.42 -32.46 24.60
C SER A 21 14.07 -32.85 24.00
N ALA A 22 13.69 -34.12 24.14
CA ALA A 22 12.34 -34.58 23.85
C ALA A 22 11.35 -34.05 24.90
N ALA A 23 10.89 -32.81 24.71
CA ALA A 23 9.79 -32.24 25.49
C ALA A 23 8.48 -32.89 25.06
N ARG A 24 7.91 -33.72 25.94
CA ARG A 24 6.54 -34.23 25.82
C ARG A 24 5.57 -33.05 25.70
N SER A 25 4.87 -32.97 24.57
CA SER A 25 3.79 -32.00 24.36
C SER A 25 2.60 -32.37 25.23
N GLN A 26 2.46 -31.76 26.40
CA GLN A 26 1.18 -31.67 27.09
C GLN A 26 0.33 -30.62 26.37
N VAL A 27 -0.66 -31.09 25.61
CA VAL A 27 -1.69 -30.26 25.00
C VAL A 27 -2.61 -29.77 26.11
N VAL A 28 -2.30 -28.60 26.66
CA VAL A 28 -3.26 -27.83 27.48
C VAL A 28 -4.17 -27.08 26.50
N PRO A 29 -5.50 -27.31 26.50
CA PRO A 29 -6.41 -26.52 25.67
C PRO A 29 -6.42 -25.08 26.17
N GLN A 30 -5.82 -24.15 25.41
CA GLN A 30 -5.96 -22.73 25.68
C GLN A 30 -7.43 -22.32 25.43
N PRO A 31 -8.05 -21.57 26.36
CA PRO A 31 -9.34 -20.95 26.09
C PRO A 31 -9.20 -20.01 24.89
N LEU A 32 -10.10 -20.16 23.92
CA LEU A 32 -10.17 -19.34 22.71
C LEU A 32 -10.18 -17.84 23.06
N ALA A 33 -9.00 -17.21 22.99
CA ALA A 33 -8.88 -15.77 22.98
C ALA A 33 -9.65 -15.28 21.74
N ARG A 34 -10.73 -14.52 21.96
CA ARG A 34 -11.45 -13.85 20.88
C ARG A 34 -10.45 -12.97 20.13
N GLU A 35 -10.08 -13.36 18.91
CA GLU A 35 -9.27 -12.50 18.05
C GLU A 35 -9.97 -11.13 17.93
N PRO A 36 -9.30 -10.01 18.24
CA PRO A 36 -9.87 -8.70 18.00
C PRO A 36 -10.16 -8.57 16.50
N LEU A 37 -11.42 -8.27 16.17
CA LEU A 37 -11.86 -8.05 14.79
C LEU A 37 -10.89 -7.08 14.09
N PRO A 38 -10.44 -7.39 12.86
CA PRO A 38 -9.50 -6.53 12.17
C PRO A 38 -10.15 -5.17 11.91
N ALA A 39 -9.61 -4.12 12.53
CA ALA A 39 -9.99 -2.75 12.23
C ALA A 39 -9.93 -2.56 10.71
N LYS A 40 -11.09 -2.28 10.09
CA LYS A 40 -11.15 -1.89 8.68
C LYS A 40 -10.13 -0.78 8.48
N ALA A 41 -9.28 -0.90 7.46
CA ALA A 41 -8.40 0.20 7.06
C ALA A 41 -9.29 1.41 6.76
N VAL A 42 -9.40 2.33 7.72
CA VAL A 42 -10.17 3.55 7.55
C VAL A 42 -9.48 4.32 6.45
N ASP A 43 -10.23 4.68 5.41
CA ASP A 43 -9.71 5.57 4.37
C ASP A 43 -9.24 6.86 5.06
N LYS A 44 -7.94 7.16 4.96
CA LYS A 44 -7.34 8.35 5.60
C LYS A 44 -8.07 9.63 5.17
N GLY A 45 -8.58 9.67 3.93
CA GLY A 45 -9.41 10.77 3.44
C GLY A 45 -10.71 10.90 4.24
N GLN A 46 -11.37 9.79 4.53
CA GLN A 46 -12.59 9.77 5.33
C GLN A 46 -12.34 10.15 6.80
N ALA A 47 -11.22 9.70 7.37
CA ALA A 47 -10.81 10.09 8.72
C ALA A 47 -10.54 11.62 8.83
N ILE A 48 -9.93 12.22 7.80
CA ILE A 48 -9.74 13.68 7.75
C ILE A 48 -11.10 14.38 7.72
N MET A 49 -12.03 13.95 6.87
CA MET A 49 -13.34 14.59 6.74
C MET A 49 -14.17 14.51 8.02
N GLN A 50 -14.05 13.42 8.79
CA GLN A 50 -14.73 13.28 10.08
C GLN A 50 -14.16 14.23 11.15
N ALA A 51 -12.86 14.51 11.11
CA ALA A 51 -12.19 15.36 12.10
C ALA A 51 -12.40 16.87 11.90
N LEU A 52 -12.94 17.32 10.76
CA LEU A 52 -13.06 18.74 10.42
C LEU A 52 -14.37 19.42 10.89
N GLY A 53 -15.30 18.68 11.51
CA GLY A 53 -16.59 19.26 11.91
C GLY A 53 -17.36 19.85 10.74
N LEU A 54 -17.46 19.10 9.64
CA LEU A 54 -18.14 19.54 8.42
C LEU A 54 -19.66 19.64 8.63
N THR A 55 -20.28 20.69 8.10
CA THR A 55 -21.75 20.79 7.97
C THR A 55 -22.27 19.78 6.94
N GLU A 56 -23.56 19.47 6.96
CA GLU A 56 -24.16 18.53 5.97
C GLU A 56 -24.03 19.08 4.54
N GLU A 57 -24.22 20.38 4.35
CA GLU A 57 -24.06 21.04 3.05
C GLU A 57 -22.61 20.98 2.55
N GLN A 58 -21.63 21.05 3.44
CA GLN A 58 -20.22 20.85 3.07
C GLN A 58 -19.94 19.38 2.71
N LYS A 59 -20.49 18.42 3.47
CA LYS A 59 -20.35 16.99 3.18
C LYS A 59 -20.94 16.65 1.81
N ASP A 60 -22.10 17.20 1.48
CA ASP A 60 -22.75 16.96 0.18
C ASP A 60 -21.95 17.55 -0.98
N ARG A 61 -21.47 18.80 -0.84
CA ARG A 61 -20.57 19.40 -1.83
C ARG A 61 -19.29 18.60 -2.03
N LEU A 62 -18.69 18.07 -0.96
CA LEU A 62 -17.52 17.20 -1.04
C LEU A 62 -17.83 15.85 -1.69
N ARG A 63 -19.01 15.26 -1.40
CA ARG A 63 -19.47 14.03 -2.04
C ARG A 63 -19.65 14.20 -3.55
N GLU A 64 -20.33 15.27 -3.99
CA GLU A 64 -20.52 15.57 -5.41
C GLU A 64 -19.20 15.87 -6.12
N MET A 65 -18.33 16.65 -5.49
CA MET A 65 -16.98 16.88 -5.99
C MET A 65 -16.21 15.55 -6.18
N ASN A 66 -16.27 14.66 -5.20
CA ASN A 66 -15.60 13.35 -5.27
C ASN A 66 -16.17 12.44 -6.35
N LYS A 67 -17.50 12.41 -6.53
CA LYS A 67 -18.16 11.64 -7.60
C LYS A 67 -17.62 12.02 -8.97
N THR A 68 -17.46 13.32 -9.21
CA THR A 68 -16.97 13.85 -10.50
C THR A 68 -15.48 13.61 -10.68
N ARG A 69 -14.69 13.73 -9.62
CA ARG A 69 -13.22 13.71 -9.72
C ARG A 69 -12.55 12.37 -9.62
N LYS A 70 -13.13 11.45 -8.85
CA LYS A 70 -12.61 10.09 -8.71
C LYS A 70 -12.36 9.41 -10.06
N PRO A 71 -13.29 9.42 -11.04
CA PRO A 71 -13.04 8.80 -12.34
C PRO A 71 -11.92 9.49 -13.12
N LEU A 72 -11.82 10.83 -13.06
CA LEU A 72 -10.75 11.59 -13.71
C LEU A 72 -9.37 11.22 -13.15
N MET A 73 -9.24 11.14 -11.82
CA MET A 73 -8.00 10.72 -11.17
C MET A 73 -7.65 9.27 -11.50
N GLN A 74 -8.64 8.37 -11.55
CA GLN A 74 -8.43 6.98 -11.95
C GLN A 74 -7.96 6.84 -13.40
N ALA A 75 -8.57 7.60 -14.31
CA ALA A 75 -8.16 7.65 -15.71
C ALA A 75 -6.73 8.19 -15.86
N ALA A 76 -6.40 9.32 -15.23
CA ALA A 76 -5.04 9.88 -15.27
C ALA A 76 -4.00 8.93 -14.69
N GLN A 77 -4.33 8.26 -13.58
CA GLN A 77 -3.45 7.25 -12.99
C GLN A 77 -3.26 6.05 -13.93
N LYS A 78 -4.31 5.59 -14.62
CA LYS A 78 -4.19 4.53 -15.62
C LYS A 78 -3.27 4.97 -16.77
N THR A 79 -3.49 6.15 -17.33
CA THR A 79 -2.66 6.71 -18.40
C THR A 79 -1.19 6.80 -18.00
N PHE A 80 -0.90 7.22 -16.77
CA PHE A 80 0.47 7.26 -16.26
C PHE A 80 1.11 5.86 -16.19
N HIS A 81 0.41 4.85 -15.70
CA HIS A 81 0.92 3.48 -15.68
C HIS A 81 1.15 2.92 -17.08
N ASP A 82 0.22 3.19 -18.01
CA ASP A 82 0.35 2.75 -19.40
C ASP A 82 1.57 3.42 -20.08
N ALA A 83 1.78 4.71 -19.84
CA ALA A 83 2.95 5.44 -20.34
C ALA A 83 4.27 4.91 -19.76
N MET A 84 4.31 4.63 -18.45
CA MET A 84 5.46 4.01 -17.80
C MET A 84 5.80 2.65 -18.41
N LYS A 85 4.78 1.79 -18.61
CA LYS A 85 4.97 0.48 -19.25
C LYS A 85 5.49 0.60 -20.68
N ALA A 86 5.01 1.59 -21.43
CA ALA A 86 5.47 1.84 -22.79
C ALA A 86 6.93 2.34 -22.82
N LEU A 87 7.32 3.19 -21.87
CA LEU A 87 8.70 3.62 -21.70
C LEU A 87 9.62 2.45 -21.32
N ASP A 88 9.22 1.62 -20.36
CA ASP A 88 9.98 0.43 -19.97
C ASP A 88 10.18 -0.52 -21.18
N ALA A 89 9.12 -0.73 -21.98
CA ALA A 89 9.21 -1.54 -23.18
C ALA A 89 10.17 -0.95 -24.24
N ALA A 90 10.24 0.37 -24.37
CA ALA A 90 11.19 1.04 -25.27
C ALA A 90 12.64 0.93 -24.78
N ILE A 91 12.87 0.97 -23.47
CA ILE A 91 14.20 0.83 -22.85
C ILE A 91 14.75 -0.59 -23.03
N TYR A 92 13.89 -1.61 -22.89
CA TYR A 92 14.26 -3.02 -22.97
C TYR A 92 13.91 -3.69 -24.31
N ALA A 93 13.71 -2.91 -25.36
CA ALA A 93 13.51 -3.44 -26.71
C ALA A 93 14.81 -4.09 -27.24
N ASP A 94 14.67 -5.12 -28.09
CA ASP A 94 15.81 -5.81 -28.70
C ASP A 94 16.71 -4.87 -29.51
N VAL A 95 16.11 -3.84 -30.12
CA VAL A 95 16.81 -2.74 -30.79
C VAL A 95 16.42 -1.44 -30.10
N PHE A 96 17.42 -0.75 -29.57
CA PHE A 96 17.23 0.55 -28.95
C PHE A 96 17.08 1.64 -30.02
N ASP A 97 15.97 2.38 -29.95
CA ASP A 97 15.69 3.54 -30.79
C ASP A 97 15.51 4.80 -29.92
N GLU A 98 16.46 5.73 -30.04
CA GLU A 98 16.47 6.99 -29.28
C GLU A 98 15.23 7.85 -29.55
N TYR A 99 14.71 7.82 -30.78
CA TYR A 99 13.52 8.57 -31.13
C TYR A 99 12.29 8.04 -30.40
N THR A 100 12.07 6.73 -30.45
CA THR A 100 10.99 6.07 -29.70
C THR A 100 11.14 6.28 -28.19
N TYR A 101 12.35 6.18 -27.64
CA TYR A 101 12.61 6.49 -26.23
C TYR A 101 12.19 7.92 -25.88
N GLY A 102 12.62 8.92 -26.65
CA GLY A 102 12.26 10.33 -26.44
C GLY A 102 10.75 10.56 -26.47
N LEU A 103 10.05 9.91 -27.40
CA LEU A 103 8.59 9.97 -27.49
C LEU A 103 7.91 9.40 -26.23
N ARG A 104 8.35 8.22 -25.75
CA ARG A 104 7.76 7.60 -24.54
C ARG A 104 8.07 8.35 -23.27
N LEU A 105 9.25 8.96 -23.18
CA LEU A 105 9.59 9.85 -22.07
C LEU A 105 8.66 11.07 -22.02
N ALA A 106 8.36 11.68 -23.17
CA ALA A 106 7.41 12.78 -23.26
C ALA A 106 5.98 12.37 -22.84
N ASP A 107 5.53 11.17 -23.22
CA ASP A 107 4.24 10.61 -22.81
C ASP A 107 4.14 10.49 -21.27
N VAL A 108 5.20 9.97 -20.62
CA VAL A 108 5.27 9.85 -19.16
C VAL A 108 5.22 11.22 -18.49
N GLN A 109 5.99 12.20 -18.98
CA GLN A 109 6.00 13.55 -18.44
C GLN A 109 4.63 14.21 -18.54
N LYS A 110 3.95 14.07 -19.69
CA LYS A 110 2.59 14.58 -19.91
C LYS A 110 1.59 13.95 -18.93
N ALA A 111 1.62 12.63 -18.77
CA ALA A 111 0.73 11.93 -17.85
C ALA A 111 0.98 12.31 -16.38
N GLN A 112 2.26 12.50 -16.00
CA GLN A 112 2.65 12.96 -14.67
C GLN A 112 2.14 14.38 -14.40
N ALA A 113 2.30 15.30 -15.36
CA ALA A 113 1.81 16.67 -15.26
C ALA A 113 0.30 16.72 -15.08
N GLU A 114 -0.44 15.90 -15.81
CA GLU A 114 -1.91 15.81 -15.69
C GLU A 114 -2.35 15.33 -14.30
N MET A 115 -1.67 14.31 -13.76
CA MET A 115 -1.93 13.87 -12.38
C MET A 115 -1.69 14.99 -11.36
N GLN A 116 -0.63 15.78 -11.53
CA GLN A 116 -0.34 16.91 -10.65
C GLN A 116 -1.39 18.00 -10.78
N ARG A 117 -1.77 18.37 -12.01
CA ARG A 117 -2.84 19.34 -12.29
C ARG A 117 -4.13 18.95 -11.57
N LEU A 118 -4.60 17.72 -11.76
CA LEU A 118 -5.81 17.21 -11.10
C LEU A 118 -5.72 17.24 -9.58
N ARG A 119 -4.55 16.96 -9.00
CA ARG A 119 -4.33 17.07 -7.55
C ARG A 119 -4.46 18.52 -7.07
N PHE A 120 -3.81 19.47 -7.73
CA PHE A 120 -3.90 20.89 -7.34
C PHE A 120 -5.31 21.46 -7.50
N GLU A 121 -5.99 21.12 -8.60
CA GLU A 121 -7.39 21.49 -8.77
C GLU A 121 -8.29 20.89 -7.69
N ASN A 122 -7.94 19.68 -7.22
CA ASN A 122 -8.61 19.08 -6.08
C ASN A 122 -8.47 19.92 -4.81
N GLU A 123 -7.24 20.33 -4.50
CA GLU A 123 -6.95 21.18 -3.35
C GLU A 123 -7.65 22.55 -3.43
N VAL A 124 -7.66 23.17 -4.62
CA VAL A 124 -8.35 24.45 -4.85
C VAL A 124 -9.84 24.33 -4.57
N ASN A 125 -10.52 23.28 -5.02
CA ASN A 125 -11.96 23.17 -4.74
C ASN A 125 -12.28 22.74 -3.31
N ILE A 126 -11.43 21.94 -2.65
CA ILE A 126 -11.60 21.69 -1.22
C ILE A 126 -11.54 23.03 -0.45
N ARG A 127 -10.59 23.91 -0.80
CA ARG A 127 -10.50 25.25 -0.21
C ARG A 127 -11.76 26.09 -0.42
N LYS A 128 -12.46 25.95 -1.55
CA LYS A 128 -13.73 26.67 -1.81
C LYS A 128 -14.90 26.19 -0.94
N ILE A 129 -14.80 25.00 -0.35
CA ILE A 129 -15.87 24.40 0.47
C ILE A 129 -15.62 24.62 1.97
N LEU A 130 -14.36 24.53 2.41
CA LEU A 130 -13.98 24.64 3.82
C LEU A 130 -13.93 26.09 4.28
N THR A 131 -14.28 26.32 5.54
CA THR A 131 -14.04 27.61 6.21
C THR A 131 -12.55 27.83 6.46
N PRO A 132 -12.09 29.08 6.74
CA PRO A 132 -10.69 29.34 7.07
C PRO A 132 -10.17 28.51 8.25
N THR A 133 -10.96 28.38 9.32
CA THR A 133 -10.60 27.60 10.52
C THR A 133 -10.51 26.09 10.23
N GLN A 134 -11.43 25.56 9.41
CA GLN A 134 -11.38 24.17 8.94
C GLN A 134 -10.16 23.92 8.04
N LEU A 135 -9.76 24.92 7.24
CA LEU A 135 -8.61 24.82 6.34
C LEU A 135 -7.28 24.74 7.10
N ASP A 136 -7.13 25.47 8.21
CA ASP A 136 -5.95 25.33 9.07
C ASP A 136 -5.90 23.97 9.76
N SER A 137 -7.04 23.48 10.24
CA SER A 137 -7.17 22.11 10.74
C SER A 137 -6.80 21.06 9.68
N PHE A 138 -7.26 21.25 8.45
CA PHE A 138 -6.95 20.39 7.31
C PHE A 138 -5.45 20.37 6.98
N ARG A 139 -4.78 21.53 6.98
CA ARG A 139 -3.33 21.64 6.77
C ARG A 139 -2.56 20.88 7.85
N ASN A 140 -2.95 21.03 9.12
CA ASN A 140 -2.32 20.34 10.24
C ASN A 140 -2.49 18.83 10.15
N LEU A 141 -3.69 18.36 9.80
CA LEU A 141 -3.94 16.94 9.56
C LEU A 141 -3.05 16.39 8.43
N ARG A 142 -2.95 17.10 7.29
CA ARG A 142 -2.06 16.70 6.19
C ARG A 142 -0.60 16.60 6.61
N LYS A 143 -0.08 17.58 7.37
CA LYS A 143 1.30 17.54 7.90
C LYS A 143 1.53 16.32 8.78
N ARG A 144 0.59 16.01 9.67
CA ARG A 144 0.66 14.82 10.55
C ARG A 144 0.68 13.52 9.74
N PHE A 145 -0.18 13.38 8.74
CA PHE A 145 -0.20 12.19 7.89
C PHE A 145 1.05 12.05 7.02
N ALA A 146 1.60 13.15 6.53
CA ALA A 146 2.87 13.14 5.80
C ALA A 146 4.03 12.70 6.70
N ALA A 147 4.09 13.20 7.94
CA ALA A 147 5.09 12.78 8.92
C ALA A 147 4.94 11.30 9.29
N GLU A 148 3.71 10.83 9.54
CA GLU A 148 3.42 9.42 9.81
C GLU A 148 3.86 8.51 8.65
N LYS A 149 3.59 8.93 7.41
CA LYS A 149 4.03 8.21 6.21
C LYS A 149 5.56 8.13 6.15
N LYS A 150 6.26 9.24 6.36
CA LYS A 150 7.73 9.28 6.36
C LYS A 150 8.33 8.39 7.45
N LEU A 151 7.74 8.38 8.65
CA LEU A 151 8.15 7.49 9.74
C LEU A 151 7.96 6.00 9.40
N ARG A 152 6.88 5.67 8.68
CA ARG A 152 6.61 4.30 8.22
C ARG A 152 7.59 3.87 7.13
N GLU A 153 7.93 4.76 6.21
CA GLU A 153 8.90 4.49 5.14
C GLU A 153 10.33 4.37 5.69
N ALA A 154 10.67 5.13 6.73
CA ALA A 154 11.96 5.04 7.41
C ALA A 154 12.14 3.76 8.25
N ASN A 155 11.06 3.03 8.54
CA ASN A 155 11.11 1.80 9.33
C ASN A 155 10.35 0.66 8.62
N PRO A 156 10.91 0.12 7.52
CA PRO A 156 10.27 -0.92 6.72
C PRO A 156 10.13 -2.26 7.46
N ASP A 157 10.92 -2.50 8.50
CA ASP A 157 10.94 -3.73 9.29
C ASP A 157 9.80 -3.83 10.32
N ARG A 158 8.98 -2.78 10.47
CA ARG A 158 7.74 -2.90 11.26
C ARG A 158 6.74 -3.72 10.43
N PRO A 159 6.40 -4.96 10.83
CA PRO A 159 5.48 -5.79 10.06
C PRO A 159 4.13 -5.08 10.00
N VAL A 160 3.78 -4.58 8.81
CA VAL A 160 2.41 -4.22 8.49
C VAL A 160 1.66 -5.55 8.55
N ALA A 161 0.92 -5.78 9.63
CA ALA A 161 0.21 -7.03 9.87
C ALA A 161 -0.75 -7.35 8.72
N ARG A 162 -0.26 -8.08 7.72
CA ARG A 162 -0.83 -9.30 7.13
C ARG A 162 0.09 -9.82 6.03
N PRO A 163 0.80 -10.94 6.25
CA PRO A 163 1.51 -11.62 5.18
C PRO A 163 0.49 -12.11 4.14
N VAL A 164 0.79 -11.90 2.85
CA VAL A 164 -0.01 -12.38 1.71
C VAL A 164 -0.24 -13.90 1.78
N ILE A 165 0.70 -14.63 2.39
CA ILE A 165 0.62 -16.06 2.66
C ILE A 165 -0.64 -16.42 3.48
N GLN A 166 -1.01 -15.59 4.45
CA GLN A 166 -2.19 -15.83 5.30
C GLN A 166 -3.52 -15.58 4.56
N ARG A 167 -3.51 -14.79 3.47
CA ARG A 167 -4.68 -14.64 2.58
C ARG A 167 -4.86 -15.85 1.65
N MET A 168 -3.76 -16.47 1.22
CA MET A 168 -3.83 -17.69 0.40
C MET A 168 -4.32 -18.88 1.22
N GLN A 169 -3.85 -19.03 2.46
CA GLN A 169 -4.28 -20.11 3.37
C GLN A 169 -5.79 -20.07 3.66
N ARG A 170 -6.35 -18.89 4.01
CA ARG A 170 -7.81 -18.74 4.21
C ARG A 170 -8.64 -19.01 2.94
N ARG A 171 -8.07 -18.82 1.76
CA ARG A 171 -8.75 -19.12 0.48
C ARG A 171 -8.78 -20.63 0.21
N GLN A 172 -7.71 -21.34 0.53
CA GLN A 172 -7.67 -22.81 0.47
C GLN A 172 -8.62 -23.43 1.50
N GLU A 173 -8.62 -22.96 2.74
CA GLU A 173 -9.51 -23.48 3.80
C GLU A 173 -11.00 -23.30 3.46
N ARG A 174 -11.39 -22.18 2.86
CA ARG A 174 -12.77 -21.95 2.42
C ARG A 174 -13.19 -22.80 1.22
N GLN A 175 -12.24 -23.25 0.38
CA GLN A 175 -12.56 -24.15 -0.73
C GLN A 175 -12.82 -25.58 -0.25
N LEU A 176 -12.13 -26.01 0.82
CA LEU A 176 -12.29 -27.34 1.41
C LEU A 176 -13.58 -27.48 2.24
N GLN A 177 -14.15 -26.38 2.73
CA GLN A 177 -15.39 -26.39 3.53
C GLN A 177 -16.67 -26.17 2.73
N ARG A 178 -16.63 -26.19 1.38
CA ARG A 178 -17.84 -26.06 0.57
C ARG A 178 -18.53 -27.44 0.53
N PRO A 179 -19.66 -27.66 1.23
CA PRO A 179 -20.37 -28.93 1.16
C PRO A 179 -20.83 -29.14 -0.29
N ALA A 180 -20.34 -30.21 -0.90
CA ALA A 180 -20.86 -30.69 -2.16
C ALA A 180 -22.29 -31.16 -1.93
N VAL A 181 -23.16 -30.87 -2.90
CA VAL A 181 -24.51 -31.44 -3.05
C VAL A 181 -25.59 -30.84 -2.15
N ARG A 182 -26.36 -29.90 -2.72
CA ARG A 182 -27.79 -29.74 -2.36
C ARG A 182 -28.55 -30.91 -3.01
N PRO A 183 -29.29 -31.74 -2.26
CA PRO A 183 -30.15 -32.74 -2.89
C PRO A 183 -31.28 -32.06 -3.66
N ALA A 184 -31.58 -32.61 -4.84
CA ALA A 184 -32.67 -32.16 -5.70
C ALA A 184 -34.02 -32.35 -4.99
N LYS A 185 -34.91 -31.37 -5.11
CA LYS A 185 -36.29 -31.46 -4.60
C LYS A 185 -37.06 -32.52 -5.41
N PRO A 186 -37.78 -33.46 -4.77
CA PRO A 186 -38.75 -34.30 -5.46
C PRO A 186 -39.97 -33.47 -5.86
N GLN A 187 -40.56 -33.82 -7.00
CA GLN A 187 -41.77 -33.24 -7.58
C GLN A 187 -43.03 -33.70 -6.84
#